data_AF-X1CQ97-F1
#
_entry.id   AF-X1CQ97-F1
#
_cell.length_a   1.000
_cell.length_b   1.000
_cell.length_c   1.000
_cell.angle_alpha   90.00
_cell.angle_beta   90.00
_cell.angle_gamma   90.00
#
_symmetry.space_group_name_H-M   'P 1'
#
loop_
_entity.id
_entity.type
_entity.pdbx_description
1 polymer ?
#
loop_
_entity_poly.entity_id
_entity_poly.type
_entity_poly.pdbx_seq_one_letter_code
_entity_poly.pdbx_strand_id
1 'polypeptide(L)'
;MSKPRNYQTEAIIIKKIKLGEADRILTLYTSHLGKIQAVAKGIRRPRSKLAGHLELLTHSQVSLARGRNLDTIIGSQTINSFLPLKSNLELTSYALYAIELVDQFTADHIENYPLFQLLLDTMHRLCEGGDNELVLRYFELQLLNQVGYRPQLHQCVSCR
;
A
#
# COMPACT_ATOMS: atom_id res chain seq x y z
N MET A 1 0.10 9.79 -27.55
CA MET A 1 0.42 10.94 -26.69
C MET A 1 1.56 10.55 -25.75
N SER A 2 2.64 11.35 -25.66
CA SER A 2 3.76 11.05 -24.75
C SER A 2 3.26 11.14 -23.31
N LYS A 3 3.47 10.11 -22.50
CA LYS A 3 3.07 10.15 -21.09
C LYS A 3 3.79 11.32 -20.38
N PRO A 4 3.12 12.09 -19.51
CA PRO A 4 3.68 13.33 -18.93
C PRO A 4 4.88 13.04 -18.01
N ARG A 5 5.88 13.92 -18.02
CA ARG A 5 7.13 13.75 -17.23
C ARG A 5 6.86 13.66 -15.72
N ASN A 6 5.88 14.41 -15.24
CA ASN A 6 5.43 14.37 -13.85
C ASN A 6 3.98 13.90 -13.81
N TYR A 7 3.61 13.17 -12.76
CA TYR A 7 2.25 12.70 -12.54
C TYR A 7 1.96 12.61 -11.05
N GLN A 8 0.68 12.48 -10.70
CA GLN A 8 0.24 12.31 -9.33
C GLN A 8 -0.65 11.07 -9.20
N THR A 9 -0.63 10.45 -8.03
CA THR A 9 -1.47 9.28 -7.72
C THR A 9 -1.70 9.19 -6.21
N GLU A 10 -2.83 8.65 -5.82
CA GLU A 10 -3.04 8.21 -4.45
C GLU A 10 -2.33 6.88 -4.21
N ALA A 11 -1.69 6.75 -3.05
CA ALA A 11 -0.92 5.56 -2.71
C ALA A 11 -0.98 5.23 -1.23
N ILE A 12 -0.93 3.93 -0.94
CA ILE A 12 -0.60 3.39 0.38
C ILE A 12 0.86 2.97 0.36
N ILE A 13 1.64 3.39 1.35
CA ILE A 13 3.06 3.04 1.45
C ILE A 13 3.13 1.67 2.14
N ILE A 14 3.47 0.65 1.36
CA ILE A 14 3.44 -0.76 1.80
C ILE A 14 4.83 -1.36 2.09
N LYS A 15 5.91 -0.74 1.61
CA LYS A 15 7.28 -1.21 1.87
C LYS A 15 8.29 -0.07 1.84
N LYS A 16 9.36 -0.21 2.62
CA LYS A 16 10.50 0.71 2.60
C LYS A 16 11.82 -0.03 2.61
N ILE A 17 12.75 0.38 1.75
CA ILE A 17 14.10 -0.15 1.68
C ILE A 17 15.07 1.04 1.78
N LYS A 18 16.14 0.89 2.56
CA LYS A 18 17.20 1.91 2.66
C LYS A 18 17.93 2.02 1.32
N LEU A 19 18.13 3.24 0.84
CA LEU A 19 18.96 3.52 -0.33
C LEU A 19 20.07 4.50 0.08
N GLY A 20 21.29 3.99 0.21
CA GLY A 20 22.40 4.76 0.76
C GLY A 20 22.08 5.34 2.15
N GLU A 21 22.61 6.52 2.43
CA GLU A 21 22.49 7.15 3.75
C GLU A 21 21.21 7.98 3.92
N ALA A 22 20.86 8.78 2.92
CA ALA A 22 19.82 9.79 3.04
C ALA A 22 18.46 9.39 2.41
N ASP A 23 18.44 8.36 1.56
CA ASP A 23 17.31 8.06 0.68
C ASP A 23 16.62 6.74 1.06
N ARG A 24 15.42 6.54 0.53
CA ARG A 24 14.71 5.24 0.57
C ARG A 24 14.10 4.92 -0.80
N ILE A 25 14.02 3.64 -1.11
CA ILE A 25 13.09 3.12 -2.11
C ILE A 25 11.80 2.77 -1.37
N LEU A 26 10.67 3.27 -1.85
CA LEU A 26 9.35 2.99 -1.32
C LEU A 26 8.58 2.14 -2.33
N THR A 27 7.85 1.14 -1.84
CA THR A 27 6.82 0.46 -2.63
C THR A 27 5.47 1.06 -2.27
N LEU A 28 4.78 1.51 -3.32
CA LEU A 28 3.52 2.23 -3.27
C LEU A 28 2.47 1.33 -3.91
N TYR A 29 1.41 0.98 -3.18
CA TYR A 29 0.22 0.41 -3.79
C TYR A 29 -0.72 1.55 -4.15
N THR A 30 -1.01 1.72 -5.44
CA THR A 30 -1.65 2.93 -5.96
C THR A 30 -3.05 2.64 -6.47
N SER A 31 -3.89 3.68 -6.54
CA SER A 31 -5.26 3.53 -7.03
C SER A 31 -5.33 3.07 -8.50
N HIS A 32 -4.47 3.60 -9.37
CA HIS A 32 -4.59 3.41 -10.83
C HIS A 32 -3.31 2.92 -11.54
N LEU A 33 -2.21 2.73 -10.83
CA LEU A 33 -0.95 2.25 -11.42
C LEU A 33 -0.53 0.89 -10.86
N GLY A 34 -1.36 0.29 -9.99
CA GLY A 34 -1.01 -0.93 -9.28
C GLY A 34 0.11 -0.71 -8.28
N LYS A 35 0.92 -1.74 -8.08
CA LYS A 35 2.13 -1.69 -7.24
C LYS A 35 3.29 -1.08 -8.03
N ILE A 36 3.90 -0.02 -7.49
CA ILE A 36 5.05 0.66 -8.10
C ILE A 36 6.15 0.91 -7.07
N GLN A 37 7.39 1.09 -7.56
CA GLN A 37 8.52 1.51 -6.73
C GLN A 37 9.00 2.90 -7.10
N ALA A 38 9.35 3.70 -6.09
CA ALA A 38 9.87 5.05 -6.29
C ALA A 38 10.92 5.43 -5.25
N VAL A 39 11.86 6.30 -5.63
CA VAL A 39 12.91 6.83 -4.77
C VAL A 39 12.43 8.09 -4.07
N ALA A 40 12.50 8.10 -2.74
CA ALA A 40 12.32 9.28 -1.91
C ALA A 40 13.70 9.83 -1.49
N LYS A 41 14.19 10.82 -2.24
CA LYS A 41 15.50 11.43 -2.00
C LYS A 41 15.50 12.29 -0.73
N GLY A 42 16.54 12.17 0.08
CA GLY A 42 16.73 12.92 1.31
C GLY A 42 15.67 12.65 2.39
N ILE A 43 14.86 11.59 2.27
CA ILE A 43 13.77 11.30 3.20
C ILE A 43 14.27 11.04 4.63
N ARG A 44 15.49 10.53 4.80
CA ARG A 44 16.09 10.24 6.11
C ARG A 44 16.77 11.46 6.75
N ARG A 45 16.81 12.60 6.07
CA ARG A 45 17.38 13.83 6.64
C ARG A 45 16.43 14.37 7.72
N PRO A 46 16.95 14.90 8.86
CA PRO A 46 16.11 15.38 9.96
C PRO A 46 15.06 16.43 9.57
N ARG A 47 15.32 17.25 8.55
CA ARG A 47 14.41 18.30 8.06
C ARG A 47 13.65 17.91 6.79
N SER A 48 13.51 16.61 6.51
CA SER A 48 12.84 16.17 5.29
C SER A 48 11.34 16.46 5.33
N LYS A 49 10.86 17.19 4.32
CA LYS A 49 9.43 17.44 4.13
C LYS A 49 8.66 16.17 3.70
N LEU A 50 9.35 15.14 3.23
CA LEU A 50 8.73 13.90 2.74
C LEU A 50 8.51 12.86 3.86
N ALA A 51 9.30 12.92 4.94
CA ALA A 51 9.39 11.82 5.91
C ALA A 51 8.03 11.42 6.50
N GLY A 52 7.28 12.37 7.08
CA GLY A 52 6.01 12.07 7.73
C GLY A 52 4.90 11.61 6.77
N HIS A 53 4.94 12.08 5.51
CA HIS A 53 3.91 11.75 4.51
C HIS A 53 4.12 10.39 3.83
N LEU A 54 5.30 9.82 3.97
CA LEU A 54 5.69 8.59 3.29
C LEU A 54 6.09 7.50 4.29
N GLU A 55 5.45 7.51 5.46
CA GLU A 55 5.60 6.46 6.46
C GLU A 55 4.83 5.18 6.07
N LEU A 56 5.19 4.01 6.60
CA LEU A 56 4.41 2.78 6.37
C LEU A 56 3.00 3.00 6.89
N LEU A 57 2.01 2.30 6.31
CA LEU A 57 0.61 2.41 6.74
C LEU A 57 0.09 3.85 6.64
N THR A 58 0.48 4.55 5.58
CA THR A 58 0.03 5.92 5.29
C THR A 58 -0.59 5.95 3.92
N HIS A 59 -1.78 6.53 3.81
CA HIS A 59 -2.42 6.86 2.54
C HIS A 59 -2.13 8.32 2.21
N SER A 60 -1.54 8.54 1.05
CA SER A 60 -1.01 9.84 0.63
C SER A 60 -1.26 10.09 -0.84
N GLN A 61 -1.48 11.36 -1.16
CA GLN A 61 -1.32 11.86 -2.52
C GLN A 61 0.17 12.03 -2.79
N VAL A 62 0.69 11.39 -3.83
CA VAL A 62 2.12 11.38 -4.18
C VAL A 62 2.34 12.00 -5.55
N SER A 63 3.26 12.94 -5.65
CA SER A 63 3.73 13.52 -6.91
C SER A 63 5.06 12.86 -7.31
N LEU A 64 5.12 12.32 -8.52
CA LEU A 64 6.26 11.59 -9.04
C LEU A 64 6.79 12.22 -10.33
N ALA A 65 8.11 12.23 -10.48
CA ALA A 65 8.80 12.49 -11.72
C ALA A 65 9.28 11.17 -12.32
N ARG A 66 8.95 10.92 -13.60
CA ARG A 66 9.35 9.69 -14.27
C ARG A 66 10.86 9.58 -14.41
N GLY A 67 11.40 8.46 -13.95
CA GLY A 67 12.80 8.10 -14.12
C GLY A 67 13.03 7.14 -15.28
N ARG A 68 14.28 6.70 -15.46
CA ARG A 68 14.60 5.62 -16.42
C ARG A 68 14.24 4.24 -15.88
N ASN A 69 14.54 3.99 -14.61
CA ASN A 69 14.32 2.70 -13.94
C ASN A 69 13.33 2.82 -12.78
N LEU A 70 13.53 3.82 -11.92
CA LEU A 70 12.65 4.14 -10.79
C LEU A 70 12.24 5.59 -10.86
N ASP A 71 10.96 5.83 -10.58
CA ASP A 71 10.43 7.17 -10.47
C ASP A 71 10.93 7.85 -9.20
N THR A 72 10.99 9.17 -9.20
CA THR A 72 11.42 9.96 -8.05
C THR A 72 10.22 10.67 -7.43
N ILE A 73 10.03 10.52 -6.13
CA ILE A 73 9.00 11.26 -5.40
C ILE A 73 9.47 12.70 -5.24
N ILE A 74 8.69 13.63 -5.79
CA ILE A 74 8.98 15.07 -5.79
C ILE A 74 8.03 15.87 -4.90
N GLY A 75 6.96 15.24 -4.42
CA GLY A 75 6.01 15.84 -3.48
C GLY A 75 5.09 14.79 -2.88
N SER A 76 4.56 15.06 -1.71
CA SER A 76 3.64 14.17 -1.01
C SER A 76 2.78 14.94 -0.03
N GLN A 77 1.51 14.54 0.08
CA GLN A 77 0.58 15.06 1.09
C GLN A 77 -0.17 13.89 1.70
N THR A 78 -0.17 13.80 3.02
CA THR A 78 -0.94 12.77 3.73
C THR A 78 -2.43 13.03 3.52
N ILE A 79 -3.16 11.98 3.13
CA ILE A 79 -4.62 11.95 3.13
C ILE A 79 -5.07 11.37 4.47
N ASN A 80 -4.54 10.21 4.85
CA ASN A 80 -4.77 9.59 6.15
C ASN A 80 -3.49 8.88 6.65
N SER A 81 -3.06 9.22 7.87
CA SER A 81 -1.89 8.61 8.51
C SER A 81 -2.21 7.37 9.33
N PHE A 82 -3.50 7.05 9.53
CA PHE A 82 -3.97 5.93 10.33
C PHE A 82 -3.26 5.83 11.69
N LEU A 83 -3.25 6.94 12.43
CA LEU A 83 -2.57 7.03 13.74
C LEU A 83 -2.91 5.89 14.70
N PRO A 84 -4.18 5.42 14.81
CA PRO A 84 -4.50 4.28 15.67
C PRO A 84 -3.70 3.02 15.36
N LEU A 85 -3.47 2.72 14.07
CA LEU A 85 -2.66 1.58 13.64
C LEU A 85 -1.20 1.72 14.09
N LYS A 86 -0.71 2.94 14.28
CA LYS A 86 0.69 3.24 14.65
C LYS A 86 0.91 3.36 16.15
N SER A 87 -0.16 3.60 16.92
CA SER A 87 -0.11 3.73 18.38
C SER A 87 -0.38 2.43 19.14
N ASN A 88 -0.84 1.38 18.45
CA ASN A 88 -1.15 0.08 19.06
C ASN A 88 -0.40 -1.02 18.29
N LEU A 89 0.44 -1.79 18.98
CA LEU A 89 1.28 -2.83 18.39
C LEU A 89 0.47 -3.95 17.72
N GLU A 90 -0.67 -4.33 18.29
CA GLU A 90 -1.53 -5.37 17.74
C GLU A 90 -2.16 -4.89 16.41
N LEU A 91 -2.72 -3.68 16.40
CA LEU A 91 -3.25 -3.06 15.17
C LEU A 91 -2.15 -2.85 14.12
N THR A 92 -0.95 -2.45 14.55
CA THR A 92 0.23 -2.37 13.66
C THR A 92 0.47 -3.72 13.01
N SER A 93 0.44 -4.81 13.78
CA SER A 93 0.74 -6.16 13.30
C SER A 93 -0.29 -6.61 12.25
N TYR A 94 -1.59 -6.42 12.50
CA TYR A 94 -2.64 -6.75 11.53
C TYR A 94 -2.52 -5.93 10.23
N ALA A 95 -2.23 -4.63 10.35
CA ALA A 95 -2.09 -3.77 9.19
C ALA A 95 -0.82 -4.08 8.38
N LEU A 96 0.30 -4.38 9.05
CA LEU A 96 1.54 -4.84 8.41
C LEU A 96 1.32 -6.17 7.67
N TYR A 97 0.58 -7.09 8.27
CA TYR A 97 0.19 -8.33 7.62
C TYR A 97 -0.62 -8.09 6.35
N ALA A 98 -1.64 -7.24 6.40
CA ALA A 98 -2.47 -6.93 5.24
C ALA A 98 -1.67 -6.32 4.08
N ILE A 99 -0.78 -5.36 4.35
CA ILE A 99 0.08 -4.76 3.30
C ILE A 99 1.11 -5.75 2.74
N GLU A 100 1.61 -6.69 3.57
CA GLU A 100 2.53 -7.73 3.12
C GLU A 100 1.85 -8.71 2.18
N LEU A 101 0.60 -9.10 2.47
CA LEU A 101 -0.21 -9.90 1.55
C LEU A 101 -0.40 -9.17 0.22
N VAL A 102 -0.70 -7.87 0.23
CA VAL A 102 -0.78 -7.09 -1.03
C VAL A 102 0.56 -7.09 -1.76
N ASP A 103 1.69 -6.92 -1.07
CA ASP A 103 3.01 -6.99 -1.71
C ASP A 103 3.25 -8.38 -2.34
N GLN A 104 2.89 -9.47 -1.69
CA GLN A 104 3.17 -10.82 -2.20
C GLN A 104 2.22 -11.27 -3.31
N PHE A 105 0.94 -10.89 -3.25
CA PHE A 105 -0.09 -11.37 -4.18
C PHE A 105 -0.29 -10.48 -5.41
N THR A 106 0.35 -9.31 -5.47
CA THR A 106 0.21 -8.39 -6.61
C THR A 106 1.49 -8.28 -7.43
N ALA A 107 1.33 -8.27 -8.75
CA ALA A 107 2.39 -7.96 -9.68
C ALA A 107 2.60 -6.44 -9.82
N ASP A 108 3.81 -6.05 -10.20
CA ASP A 108 4.12 -4.64 -10.45
C ASP A 108 3.33 -4.10 -11.64
N HIS A 109 2.90 -2.85 -11.56
CA HIS A 109 2.24 -2.09 -12.63
C HIS A 109 0.90 -2.64 -13.13
N ILE A 110 0.27 -3.58 -12.41
CA ILE A 110 -1.07 -4.07 -12.71
C ILE A 110 -2.10 -3.32 -11.86
N GLU A 111 -2.94 -2.51 -12.51
CA GLU A 111 -4.02 -1.80 -11.85
C GLU A 111 -5.05 -2.77 -11.25
N ASN A 112 -5.37 -2.57 -9.98
CA ASN A 112 -6.48 -3.24 -9.30
C ASN A 112 -7.10 -2.29 -8.26
N TYR A 113 -7.91 -1.36 -8.76
CA TYR A 113 -8.61 -0.36 -7.93
C TYR A 113 -9.51 -0.99 -6.85
N PRO A 114 -10.28 -2.08 -7.12
CA PRO A 114 -11.05 -2.76 -6.08
C PRO A 114 -10.19 -3.26 -4.91
N LEU A 115 -9.01 -3.83 -5.18
CA LEU A 115 -8.08 -4.25 -4.13
C LEU A 115 -7.47 -3.05 -3.38
N PHE A 116 -7.25 -1.92 -4.05
CA PHE A 116 -6.81 -0.69 -3.39
C PHE A 116 -7.86 -0.18 -2.38
N GLN A 117 -9.13 -0.14 -2.78
CA GLN A 117 -10.23 0.23 -1.89
C GLN A 117 -10.37 -0.77 -0.75
N LEU A 118 -10.30 -2.08 -1.03
CA LEU A 118 -10.34 -3.13 -0.01
C LEU A 118 -9.26 -2.95 1.06
N LEU A 119 -8.03 -2.60 0.67
CA LEU A 119 -6.94 -2.34 1.62
C LEU A 119 -7.22 -1.08 2.46
N LEU A 120 -7.70 0.01 1.85
CA LEU A 120 -8.10 1.21 2.60
C LEU A 120 -9.20 0.91 3.62
N ASP A 121 -10.27 0.25 3.20
CA ASP A 121 -11.41 -0.10 4.05
C ASP A 121 -10.97 -0.99 5.22
N THR A 122 -10.06 -1.93 4.96
CA THR A 122 -9.46 -2.78 6.00
C THR A 122 -8.69 -1.96 7.02
N MET A 123 -7.84 -1.02 6.58
CA MET A 123 -7.11 -0.12 7.47
C MET A 123 -8.04 0.80 8.28
N HIS A 124 -9.12 1.28 7.68
CA HIS A 124 -10.15 2.06 8.36
C HIS A 124 -10.86 1.23 9.44
N ARG A 125 -11.28 0.01 9.09
CA ARG A 125 -11.99 -0.87 10.02
C ARG A 125 -11.13 -1.31 11.20
N LEU A 126 -9.84 -1.58 10.97
CA LEU A 126 -8.88 -1.83 12.04
C LEU A 126 -8.74 -0.63 12.99
N CYS A 127 -8.89 0.62 12.50
CA CYS A 127 -8.90 1.81 13.37
C CYS A 127 -10.18 1.96 14.19
N GLU A 128 -11.32 1.53 13.67
CA GLU A 128 -12.62 1.58 14.36
C GLU A 128 -12.71 0.57 15.52
N GLY A 129 -11.92 -0.51 15.44
CA GLY A 129 -11.89 -1.58 16.43
C GLY A 129 -12.99 -2.62 16.23
N GLY A 130 -13.16 -3.49 17.23
CA GLY A 130 -14.04 -4.66 17.16
C GLY A 130 -13.25 -5.95 16.96
N ASP A 131 -13.80 -6.88 16.18
CA ASP A 131 -13.16 -8.17 15.88
C ASP A 131 -12.17 -8.03 14.71
N ASN A 132 -10.91 -7.74 15.05
CA ASN A 132 -9.84 -7.56 14.06
C ASN A 132 -9.49 -8.85 13.30
N GLU A 133 -9.69 -10.02 13.92
CA GLU A 133 -9.47 -11.29 13.24
C GLU A 133 -10.48 -11.49 12.12
N LEU A 134 -11.76 -11.20 12.38
CA LEU A 134 -12.82 -11.23 11.38
C LEU A 134 -12.55 -10.27 10.23
N VAL A 135 -12.06 -9.06 10.53
CA VAL A 135 -11.65 -8.07 9.52
C VAL A 135 -10.57 -8.64 8.61
N LEU A 136 -9.55 -9.31 9.17
CA LEU A 136 -8.52 -9.96 8.37
C LEU A 136 -9.02 -11.15 7.57
N ARG A 137 -9.85 -12.03 8.15
CA ARG A 137 -10.43 -13.17 7.40
C ARG A 137 -11.24 -12.67 6.21
N TYR A 138 -12.01 -11.60 6.39
CA TYR A 138 -12.73 -10.96 5.29
C TYR A 138 -11.78 -10.41 4.23
N PHE A 139 -10.75 -9.66 4.66
CA PHE A 139 -9.74 -9.10 3.77
C PHE A 139 -9.07 -10.16 2.89
N GLU A 140 -8.63 -11.27 3.49
CA GLU A 140 -7.95 -12.35 2.76
C GLU A 140 -8.83 -13.04 1.73
N LEU A 141 -10.08 -13.36 2.08
CA LEU A 141 -11.02 -13.99 1.14
C LEU A 141 -11.30 -13.06 -0.04
N GLN A 142 -11.44 -11.75 0.22
CA GLN A 142 -11.64 -10.77 -0.83
C GLN A 142 -10.37 -10.54 -1.65
N LEU A 143 -9.19 -10.48 -1.03
CA LEU A 143 -7.90 -10.43 -1.73
C LEU A 143 -7.79 -11.60 -2.71
N LEU A 144 -7.98 -12.83 -2.23
CA LEU A 144 -7.93 -14.04 -3.06
C LEU A 144 -8.92 -13.96 -4.23
N ASN A 145 -10.12 -13.44 -4.00
CA ASN A 145 -11.09 -13.20 -5.06
C ASN A 145 -10.57 -12.17 -6.09
N GLN A 146 -9.98 -11.05 -5.65
CA GLN A 146 -9.45 -10.01 -6.52
C GLN A 146 -8.22 -10.46 -7.34
N VAL A 147 -7.43 -11.40 -6.82
CA VAL A 147 -6.24 -11.93 -7.51
C VAL A 147 -6.49 -13.25 -8.25
N GLY A 148 -7.75 -13.71 -8.33
CA GLY A 148 -8.15 -14.88 -9.12
C GLY A 148 -7.98 -16.24 -8.44
N TYR A 149 -7.69 -16.28 -7.14
CA TYR A 149 -7.54 -17.48 -6.33
C TYR A 149 -8.75 -17.75 -5.42
N ARG A 150 -9.96 -17.35 -5.85
CA ARG A 150 -11.17 -17.50 -5.04
C ARG A 150 -11.38 -18.98 -4.63
N PRO A 151 -11.48 -19.29 -3.32
CA PRO A 151 -11.72 -20.66 -2.89
C PRO A 151 -13.16 -21.11 -3.19
N GLN A 152 -13.34 -22.41 -3.45
CA GLN A 152 -14.66 -23.03 -3.51
C GLN A 152 -15.12 -23.39 -2.09
N LEU A 153 -16.18 -22.74 -1.62
CA LEU A 153 -16.76 -22.92 -0.28
C LEU A 153 -18.19 -23.48 -0.28
N HIS A 154 -18.80 -23.66 -1.46
CA HIS A 154 -20.22 -24.06 -1.58
C HIS A 154 -20.40 -25.54 -1.95
N GLN A 155 -19.38 -26.18 -2.51
CA GLN A 155 -19.44 -27.59 -2.92
C GLN A 155 -18.07 -28.25 -2.78
N CYS A 156 -18.07 -29.55 -2.52
CA CYS A 156 -16.85 -30.34 -2.50
C CYS A 156 -16.19 -30.33 -3.89
N VAL A 157 -14.88 -30.08 -3.95
CA VAL A 157 -14.12 -30.11 -5.20
C VAL A 157 -13.83 -31.53 -5.69
N SER A 158 -13.98 -32.55 -4.82
CA SER A 158 -13.64 -33.94 -5.13
C SER A 158 -14.81 -34.76 -5.69
N CYS A 159 -16.05 -34.51 -5.26
CA CYS A 159 -17.19 -35.41 -5.52
C CYS A 159 -18.34 -34.74 -6.27
N ARG A 160 -18.05 -33.71 -7.08
CA ARG A 160 -19.06 -32.96 -7.83
C ARG A 160 -20.09 -33.85 -8.50
#